data_AF-A0AAV0CAL3-F1
#
_entry.id   AF-A0AAV0CAL3-F1
#
_cell.length_a   1.000
_cell.length_b   1.000
_cell.length_c   1.000
_cell.angle_alpha   90.00
_cell.angle_beta   90.00
_cell.angle_gamma   90.00
#
_symmetry.space_group_name_H-M   'P 1'
#
loop_
_entity.id
_entity.type
_entity.pdbx_description
1 polymer ?
#
loop_
_entity_poly.entity_id
_entity_poly.type
_entity_poly.pdbx_seq_one_letter_code
_entity_poly.pdbx_strand_id
1 'polypeptide(L)'
;MEYLSRLLMMKTSDSDFNHHPRCRKMKISHLIFADDLMLYSRGDMRSIQVLMRCLDEFHDVSGLAVNITKSSIFLAGVIGQEKEDILAMVGIPAGQFPVRYLGVPLAPLRIYVAQYSPLVEKIEEFTLKWKTINMSYAGRLELIRAVIQGVQSYWIQVFPMPNAVMDKIISHCRQFLWGGPNAKAAWIDVCKPKEEGGLRPKDCKIWNSALVSKTLWNIHMKKHSLWVKWVHSVYLRGSSIWDWTPQSGVSPLVTRLIKIRDQLCNLLGGQAGVINKFLSFYDQGKLKSGMVYDIMRTKSHCKPWMRLIWKNYIPPKLSFITWLGLHNKLPTCDNLLYIEMDRSCCFCKSHMDSVDHLFFKCQFTLGFGSMLDIG
;
A
#
# COMPACT_ATOMS: atom_id res chain seq x y z
N MET A 1 -3.71 -22.48 20.12
CA MET A 1 -4.45 -21.23 19.84
C MET A 1 -5.95 -21.43 19.66
N GLU A 2 -6.42 -22.40 18.87
CA GLU A 2 -7.87 -22.63 18.74
C GLU A 2 -8.54 -22.98 20.07
N TYR A 3 -7.87 -23.80 20.90
CA TYR A 3 -8.32 -24.09 22.26
C TYR A 3 -8.49 -22.81 23.11
N LEU A 4 -7.49 -21.92 23.14
CA LEU A 4 -7.59 -20.62 23.83
C LEU A 4 -8.78 -19.79 23.30
N SER A 5 -9.00 -19.78 21.98
CA SER A 5 -10.13 -19.05 21.40
C SER A 5 -11.48 -19.58 21.91
N ARG A 6 -11.65 -20.91 21.96
CA ARG A 6 -12.86 -21.55 22.50
C ARG A 6 -13.03 -21.29 24.00
N LEU A 7 -11.94 -21.38 24.76
CA LEU A 7 -11.92 -21.08 26.20
C LEU A 7 -12.37 -19.64 26.48
N LEU A 8 -11.79 -18.67 25.77
CA LEU A 8 -12.19 -17.27 25.86
C LEU A 8 -13.66 -17.08 25.48
N MET A 9 -14.14 -17.70 24.39
CA MET A 9 -15.56 -17.59 23.99
C MET A 9 -16.51 -18.15 25.05
N MET A 10 -16.15 -19.26 25.69
CA MET A 10 -16.93 -19.89 26.75
C MET A 10 -17.00 -18.98 27.99
N LYS A 11 -15.84 -18.55 28.51
CA LYS A 11 -15.76 -17.77 29.75
C LYS A 11 -16.29 -16.34 29.60
N THR A 12 -16.16 -15.75 28.40
CA THR A 12 -16.71 -14.41 28.12
C THR A 12 -18.21 -14.41 27.82
N SER A 13 -18.82 -15.59 27.66
CA SER A 13 -20.28 -15.71 27.53
C SER A 13 -21.00 -15.77 28.89
N ASP A 14 -20.25 -15.90 29.98
CA ASP A 14 -20.77 -15.88 31.35
C ASP A 14 -21.16 -14.45 31.80
N SER A 15 -22.02 -14.37 32.80
CA SER A 15 -22.61 -13.13 33.32
C SER A 15 -21.61 -12.14 33.93
N ASP A 16 -20.44 -12.63 34.35
CA ASP A 16 -19.39 -11.82 35.00
C ASP A 16 -18.52 -11.02 34.02
N PHE A 17 -18.64 -11.26 32.71
CA PHE A 17 -17.80 -10.60 31.70
C PHE A 17 -18.53 -9.47 30.96
N ASN A 18 -17.97 -8.27 31.01
CA ASN A 18 -18.43 -7.14 30.22
C ASN A 18 -17.53 -6.92 29.00
N HIS A 19 -18.10 -7.08 27.81
CA HIS A 19 -17.42 -6.72 26.57
C HIS A 19 -17.19 -5.20 26.48
N HIS A 20 -16.11 -4.82 25.78
CA HIS A 20 -15.88 -3.44 25.36
C HIS A 20 -17.12 -2.89 24.62
N PRO A 21 -17.52 -1.60 24.82
CA PRO A 21 -18.78 -1.08 24.28
C PRO A 21 -18.99 -1.29 22.77
N ARG A 22 -17.92 -1.15 21.98
CA ARG A 22 -17.95 -1.37 20.51
C ARG A 22 -17.82 -2.84 20.10
N CYS A 23 -17.59 -3.76 21.03
CA CYS A 23 -17.43 -5.19 20.79
C CYS A 23 -18.66 -5.98 21.27
N ARG A 24 -19.46 -5.41 22.18
CA ARG A 24 -20.59 -6.06 22.86
C ARG A 24 -21.58 -6.75 21.92
N LYS A 25 -22.02 -6.06 20.86
CA LYS A 25 -23.03 -6.58 19.93
C LYS A 25 -22.58 -7.85 19.20
N MET A 26 -21.28 -7.98 18.94
CA MET A 26 -20.71 -9.16 18.29
C MET A 26 -19.96 -10.08 19.25
N LYS A 27 -20.04 -9.81 20.56
CA LYS A 27 -19.31 -10.53 21.62
C LYS A 27 -17.82 -10.73 21.30
N ILE A 28 -17.17 -9.72 20.70
CA ILE A 28 -15.72 -9.82 20.44
C ILE A 28 -14.98 -9.69 21.76
N SER A 29 -14.18 -10.70 22.10
CA SER A 29 -13.27 -10.70 23.25
C SER A 29 -11.80 -10.74 22.85
N HIS A 30 -11.47 -11.21 21.65
CA HIS A 30 -10.08 -11.37 21.22
C HIS A 30 -9.88 -11.30 19.70
N LEU A 31 -8.65 -10.99 19.28
CA LEU A 31 -8.12 -11.22 17.93
C LEU A 31 -6.82 -12.01 18.07
N ILE A 32 -6.63 -13.02 17.23
CA ILE A 32 -5.44 -13.88 17.21
C ILE A 32 -4.85 -13.87 15.81
N PHE A 33 -3.54 -13.67 15.71
CA PHE A 33 -2.76 -13.90 14.51
C PHE A 33 -1.44 -14.57 14.87
N ALA A 34 -1.30 -15.87 14.56
CA ALA A 34 -0.17 -16.67 15.02
C ALA A 34 0.00 -16.59 16.55
N ASP A 35 1.12 -16.02 17.01
CA ASP A 35 1.46 -15.76 18.42
C ASP A 35 0.98 -14.39 18.93
N ASP A 36 0.61 -13.47 18.03
CA ASP A 36 0.09 -12.16 18.39
C ASP A 36 -1.38 -12.27 18.86
N LEU A 37 -1.62 -11.98 20.15
CA LEU A 37 -2.94 -11.99 20.79
C LEU A 37 -3.34 -10.57 21.22
N MET A 38 -4.54 -10.13 20.84
CA MET A 38 -5.19 -8.95 21.40
C MET A 38 -6.44 -9.37 22.17
N LEU A 39 -6.56 -8.91 23.41
CA LEU A 39 -7.74 -9.13 24.26
C LEU A 39 -8.51 -7.82 24.46
N TYR A 40 -9.83 -7.92 24.51
CA TYR A 40 -10.74 -6.78 24.66
C TYR A 40 -11.79 -7.06 25.73
N SER A 41 -11.90 -6.14 26.69
CA SER A 41 -12.96 -6.13 27.69
C SER A 41 -13.38 -4.69 27.99
N ARG A 42 -14.43 -4.52 28.78
CA ARG A 42 -14.63 -3.29 29.54
C ARG A 42 -13.51 -3.19 30.59
N GLY A 43 -13.09 -1.98 30.91
CA GLY A 43 -12.01 -1.70 31.86
C GLY A 43 -12.44 -1.84 33.32
N ASP A 44 -13.21 -2.88 33.66
CA ASP A 44 -13.58 -3.21 35.03
C ASP A 44 -12.80 -4.44 35.53
N MET A 45 -12.56 -4.48 36.84
CA MET A 45 -11.75 -5.53 37.48
C MET A 45 -12.23 -6.95 37.17
N ARG A 46 -13.55 -7.17 37.20
CA ARG A 46 -14.16 -8.50 37.00
C ARG A 46 -13.85 -9.04 35.60
N SER A 47 -14.07 -8.21 34.57
CA SER A 47 -13.85 -8.61 33.19
C SER A 47 -12.38 -8.91 32.91
N ILE A 48 -11.46 -8.14 33.50
CA ILE A 48 -10.03 -8.36 33.33
C ILE A 48 -9.59 -9.64 34.07
N GLN A 49 -10.09 -9.89 35.28
CA GLN A 49 -9.84 -11.14 36.02
C GLN A 49 -10.32 -12.38 35.26
N VAL A 50 -11.45 -12.31 34.54
CA VAL A 50 -11.90 -13.40 33.66
C VAL A 50 -10.87 -13.66 32.56
N LEU A 51 -10.35 -12.61 31.91
CA LEU A 51 -9.34 -12.77 30.86
C LEU A 51 -8.03 -13.37 31.39
N MET A 52 -7.54 -12.89 32.53
CA MET A 52 -6.30 -13.41 33.14
C MET A 52 -6.45 -14.88 33.54
N ARG A 53 -7.56 -15.25 34.19
CA ARG A 53 -7.86 -16.65 34.50
C ARG A 53 -7.89 -17.55 33.26
N CYS A 54 -8.37 -17.04 32.12
CA CYS A 54 -8.35 -17.80 30.87
C CYS A 54 -6.91 -18.02 30.36
N LEU A 55 -6.01 -17.06 30.58
CA LEU A 55 -4.60 -17.19 30.20
C LEU A 55 -3.86 -18.15 31.12
N ASP A 56 -4.16 -18.13 32.42
CA ASP A 56 -3.60 -19.09 33.39
C ASP A 56 -4.08 -20.52 33.11
N GLU A 57 -5.39 -20.71 32.90
CA GLU A 57 -5.94 -22.03 32.53
C GLU A 57 -5.35 -22.53 31.20
N PHE A 58 -5.10 -21.63 30.25
CA PHE A 58 -4.40 -21.98 29.01
C PHE A 58 -2.93 -22.34 29.24
N HIS A 59 -2.25 -21.65 30.16
CA HIS A 59 -0.88 -21.95 30.54
C HIS A 59 -0.78 -23.34 31.18
N ASP A 60 -1.67 -23.66 32.12
CA ASP A 60 -1.69 -24.94 32.82
C ASP A 60 -1.86 -26.14 31.87
N VAL A 61 -2.68 -25.97 30.82
CA VAL A 61 -2.97 -27.03 29.86
C VAL A 61 -1.90 -27.12 28.76
N SER A 62 -1.39 -25.99 28.28
CA SER A 62 -0.50 -25.96 27.11
C SER A 62 0.99 -25.82 27.41
N GLY A 63 1.34 -25.41 28.63
CA GLY A 63 2.69 -24.99 29.02
C GLY A 63 3.13 -23.64 28.43
N LEU A 64 2.31 -22.98 27.60
CA LEU A 64 2.65 -21.69 26.98
C LEU A 64 2.30 -20.55 27.92
N ALA A 65 3.27 -19.66 28.19
CA ALA A 65 3.09 -18.50 29.07
C ALA A 65 3.05 -17.19 28.29
N VAL A 66 2.37 -16.19 28.85
CA VAL A 66 2.38 -14.82 28.33
C VAL A 66 3.76 -14.20 28.53
N ASN A 67 4.33 -13.62 27.47
CA ASN A 67 5.57 -12.89 27.58
C ASN A 67 5.31 -11.46 28.08
N ILE A 68 5.38 -11.26 29.40
CA ILE A 68 5.12 -9.97 30.07
C ILE A 68 5.97 -8.83 29.47
N THR A 69 7.22 -9.10 29.08
CA THR A 69 8.11 -8.05 28.51
C THR A 69 7.71 -7.59 27.12
N LYS A 70 7.00 -8.44 26.37
CA LYS A 70 6.47 -8.11 25.03
C LYS A 70 4.99 -7.72 25.07
N SER A 71 4.31 -7.99 26.18
CA SER A 71 2.91 -7.64 26.40
C SER A 71 2.77 -6.22 26.95
N SER A 72 1.66 -5.58 26.60
CA SER A 72 1.32 -4.26 27.12
C SER A 72 -0.18 -4.14 27.26
N ILE A 73 -0.62 -3.42 28.30
CA ILE A 73 -2.03 -3.14 28.55
C ILE A 73 -2.36 -1.69 28.17
N PHE A 74 -3.48 -1.51 27.46
CA PHE A 74 -3.95 -0.20 27.03
C PHE A 74 -5.32 0.07 27.66
N LEU A 75 -5.37 1.06 28.55
CA LEU A 75 -6.58 1.46 29.27
C LEU A 75 -7.11 2.78 28.70
N ALA A 76 -8.42 2.84 28.47
CA ALA A 76 -9.09 4.04 27.99
C ALA A 76 -10.32 4.32 28.84
N GLY A 77 -10.42 5.54 29.39
CA GLY A 77 -11.53 5.95 30.26
C GLY A 77 -11.46 5.44 31.70
N VAL A 78 -10.34 4.82 32.10
CA VAL A 78 -10.07 4.38 33.49
C VAL A 78 -8.97 5.27 34.06
N ILE A 79 -9.22 5.88 35.22
CA ILE A 79 -8.36 6.91 35.84
C ILE A 79 -8.22 6.68 37.35
N GLY A 80 -7.19 7.27 37.95
CA GLY A 80 -6.95 7.21 39.40
C GLY A 80 -6.67 5.79 39.91
N GLN A 81 -7.18 5.49 41.10
CA GLN A 81 -6.92 4.23 41.81
C GLN A 81 -7.31 2.98 41.00
N GLU A 82 -8.45 3.00 40.31
CA GLU A 82 -8.92 1.85 39.52
C GLU A 82 -7.92 1.43 38.45
N LYS A 83 -7.21 2.39 37.85
CA LYS A 83 -6.14 2.12 36.89
C LYS A 83 -4.97 1.39 37.56
N GLU A 84 -4.54 1.88 38.72
CA GLU A 84 -3.41 1.31 39.46
C GLU A 84 -3.72 -0.11 39.94
N ASP A 85 -4.93 -0.33 40.46
CA ASP A 85 -5.39 -1.65 40.90
C ASP A 85 -5.39 -2.66 39.75
N ILE A 86 -5.86 -2.25 38.56
CA ILE A 86 -5.85 -3.10 37.36
C ILE A 86 -4.42 -3.44 36.95
N LEU A 87 -3.52 -2.47 36.94
CA LEU A 87 -2.12 -2.68 36.55
C LEU A 87 -1.41 -3.62 37.53
N ALA A 88 -1.65 -3.43 38.84
CA ALA A 88 -1.10 -4.29 39.88
C ALA A 88 -1.61 -5.74 39.76
N MET A 89 -2.89 -5.93 39.45
CA MET A 89 -3.48 -7.25 39.28
C MET A 89 -2.95 -7.99 38.06
N VAL A 90 -2.83 -7.31 36.92
CA VAL A 90 -2.44 -7.95 35.65
C VAL A 90 -0.93 -8.20 35.59
N GLY A 91 -0.11 -7.38 36.25
CA GLY A 91 1.35 -7.49 36.21
C GLY A 91 1.98 -7.18 34.83
N ILE A 92 1.19 -6.64 33.89
CA ILE A 92 1.66 -6.22 32.56
C ILE A 92 1.81 -4.70 32.53
N PRO A 93 2.94 -4.16 32.04
CA PRO A 93 3.15 -2.72 32.01
C PRO A 93 2.15 -2.00 31.10
N ALA A 94 1.77 -0.78 31.49
CA ALA A 94 0.94 0.08 30.68
C ALA A 94 1.66 0.47 29.37
N GLY A 95 1.02 0.19 28.24
CA GLY A 95 1.52 0.55 26.91
C GLY A 95 1.23 2.00 26.56
N GLN A 96 2.03 2.54 25.62
CA GLN A 96 1.80 3.85 25.02
C GLN A 96 1.57 3.70 23.51
N PHE A 97 0.65 4.49 22.97
CA PHE A 97 0.45 4.57 21.54
C PHE A 97 1.41 5.61 20.92
N PRO A 98 1.85 5.41 19.67
CA PRO A 98 1.54 4.29 18.76
C PRO A 98 2.33 3.00 19.12
N VAL A 99 1.70 1.83 18.95
CA VAL A 99 2.35 0.52 19.14
C VAL A 99 2.47 -0.22 17.82
N ARG A 100 3.54 -1.00 17.60
CA ARG A 100 3.71 -1.78 16.37
C ARG A 100 2.92 -3.09 16.46
N TYR A 101 2.08 -3.36 15.48
CA TYR A 101 1.32 -4.61 15.36
C TYR A 101 1.36 -5.10 13.91
N LEU A 102 1.72 -6.38 13.69
CA LEU A 102 1.91 -6.96 12.34
C LEU A 102 2.77 -6.08 11.41
N GLY A 103 3.79 -5.44 11.96
CA GLY A 103 4.71 -4.59 11.21
C GLY A 103 4.22 -3.18 10.89
N VAL A 104 3.00 -2.78 11.27
CA VAL A 104 2.47 -1.41 11.09
C VAL A 104 2.13 -0.73 12.43
N PRO A 105 2.17 0.61 12.51
CA PRO A 105 1.79 1.33 13.72
C PRO A 105 0.27 1.31 13.92
N LEU A 106 -0.16 0.87 15.10
CA LEU A 106 -1.51 0.98 15.62
C LEU A 106 -1.60 2.24 16.48
N ALA A 107 -2.57 3.10 16.19
CA ALA A 107 -2.85 4.32 16.93
C ALA A 107 -4.35 4.48 17.15
N PRO A 108 -4.79 5.11 18.27
CA PRO A 108 -6.20 5.34 18.57
C PRO A 108 -6.80 6.44 17.68
N LEU A 109 -5.94 7.34 17.19
CA LEU A 109 -6.29 8.45 16.31
C LEU A 109 -5.59 8.30 14.95
N ARG A 110 -5.64 9.36 14.14
CA ARG A 110 -4.95 9.43 12.86
C ARG A 110 -3.45 9.20 13.05
N ILE A 111 -2.90 8.27 12.25
CA ILE A 111 -1.45 8.08 12.13
C ILE A 111 -0.87 9.31 11.42
N TYR A 112 -0.03 10.06 12.13
CA TYR A 112 0.69 11.23 11.63
C TYR A 112 1.88 10.82 10.77
N VAL A 113 2.41 11.79 10.02
CA VAL A 113 3.54 11.59 9.10
C VAL A 113 4.75 10.97 9.80
N ALA A 114 5.03 11.36 11.04
CA ALA A 114 6.16 10.87 11.83
C ALA A 114 6.10 9.35 12.09
N GLN A 115 4.90 8.77 12.24
CA GLN A 115 4.77 7.32 12.45
C GLN A 115 5.03 6.47 11.19
N TYR A 116 5.14 7.08 10.01
CA TYR A 116 5.51 6.38 8.78
C TYR A 116 7.03 6.31 8.56
N SER A 117 7.84 6.90 9.45
CA SER A 117 9.31 6.87 9.34
C SER A 117 9.88 5.45 9.16
N PRO A 118 9.41 4.42 9.90
CA PRO A 118 9.90 3.05 9.68
C PRO A 118 9.67 2.51 8.27
N LEU A 119 8.61 2.95 7.58
CA LEU A 119 8.37 2.59 6.18
C LEU A 119 9.35 3.32 5.26
N VAL A 120 9.54 4.62 5.48
CA VAL A 120 10.42 5.45 4.64
C VAL A 120 11.87 5.00 4.80
N GLU A 121 12.34 4.81 6.03
CA GLU A 121 13.68 4.30 6.36
C GLU A 121 13.93 2.93 5.72
N LYS A 122 12.95 2.02 5.77
CA LYS A 122 13.06 0.72 5.10
C LYS A 122 13.22 0.84 3.58
N ILE A 123 12.51 1.79 2.96
CA ILE A 123 12.64 2.07 1.52
C ILE A 123 14.01 2.69 1.23
N GLU A 124 14.46 3.63 2.05
CA GLU A 124 15.78 4.24 1.95
C GLU A 124 16.88 3.18 2.05
N GLU A 125 16.80 2.28 3.03
CA GLU A 125 17.74 1.16 3.22
C GLU A 125 17.84 0.28 1.96
N PHE A 126 16.70 -0.07 1.34
CA PHE A 126 16.72 -0.80 0.07
C PHE A 126 17.42 0.00 -1.04
N THR A 127 17.06 1.28 -1.20
CA THR A 127 17.67 2.11 -2.25
C THR A 127 19.17 2.32 -2.05
N LEU A 128 19.64 2.43 -0.80
CA LEU A 128 21.05 2.55 -0.46
C LEU A 128 21.80 1.24 -0.75
N LYS A 129 21.25 0.10 -0.34
CA LYS A 129 21.82 -1.22 -0.64
C LYS A 129 22.01 -1.41 -2.14
N TRP A 130 21.00 -1.07 -2.94
CA TRP A 130 21.07 -1.24 -4.40
C TRP A 130 21.91 -0.20 -5.13
N LYS A 131 22.16 0.98 -4.54
CA LYS A 131 23.08 1.97 -5.14
C LYS A 131 24.51 1.46 -5.29
N THR A 132 24.91 0.50 -4.46
CA THR A 132 26.24 -0.15 -4.55
C THR A 132 26.38 -1.07 -5.76
N ILE A 133 25.26 -1.45 -6.39
CA ILE A 133 25.22 -2.37 -7.52
C ILE A 133 25.08 -1.55 -8.81
N ASN A 134 25.92 -1.82 -9.82
CA ASN A 134 25.83 -1.14 -11.12
C ASN A 134 24.62 -1.66 -11.90
N MET A 135 23.45 -1.07 -11.65
CA MET A 135 22.17 -1.48 -12.24
C MET A 135 21.72 -0.58 -13.38
N SER A 136 21.22 -1.21 -14.45
CA SER A 136 20.50 -0.51 -15.52
C SER A 136 19.19 0.13 -15.02
N TYR A 137 18.70 1.16 -15.71
CA TYR A 137 17.41 1.79 -15.40
C TYR A 137 16.25 0.79 -15.41
N ALA A 138 16.25 -0.17 -16.33
CA ALA A 138 15.26 -1.24 -16.37
C ALA A 138 15.31 -2.11 -15.10
N GLY A 139 16.51 -2.44 -14.62
CA GLY A 139 16.69 -3.18 -13.37
C GLY A 139 16.20 -2.40 -12.16
N ARG A 140 16.52 -1.10 -12.07
CA ARG A 140 16.05 -0.23 -10.97
C ARG A 140 14.54 -0.10 -10.98
N LEU A 141 13.93 0.06 -12.15
CA LEU A 141 12.48 0.07 -12.31
C LEU A 141 11.84 -1.23 -11.81
N GLU A 142 12.43 -2.38 -12.11
CA GLU A 142 11.89 -3.66 -11.68
C GLU A 142 11.99 -3.82 -10.15
N LEU A 143 13.08 -3.37 -9.52
CA LEU A 143 13.17 -3.34 -8.05
C LEU A 143 12.13 -2.42 -7.40
N ILE A 144 11.85 -1.25 -8.00
CA ILE A 144 10.77 -0.39 -7.54
C ILE A 144 9.45 -1.15 -7.58
N ARG A 145 9.14 -1.80 -8.71
CA ARG A 145 7.86 -2.49 -8.94
C ARG A 145 7.70 -3.74 -8.06
N ALA A 146 8.74 -4.56 -7.92
CA ALA A 146 8.67 -5.82 -7.22
C ALA A 146 8.79 -5.66 -5.70
N VAL A 147 9.66 -4.76 -5.23
CA VAL A 147 10.01 -4.65 -3.80
C VAL A 147 9.38 -3.42 -3.17
N ILE A 148 9.72 -2.22 -3.64
CA ILE A 148 9.26 -0.97 -3.00
C ILE A 148 7.72 -0.89 -3.06
N GLN A 149 7.12 -1.12 -4.22
CA GLN A 149 5.67 -1.11 -4.37
C GLN A 149 4.99 -2.25 -3.61
N GLY A 150 5.66 -3.39 -3.40
CA GLY A 150 5.17 -4.47 -2.55
C GLY A 150 5.08 -4.05 -1.08
N VAL A 151 6.18 -3.52 -0.54
CA VAL A 151 6.26 -3.02 0.85
C VAL A 151 5.28 -1.87 1.08
N GLN A 152 5.23 -0.91 0.16
CA GLN A 152 4.30 0.21 0.21
C GLN A 152 2.84 -0.27 0.13
N SER A 153 2.52 -1.24 -0.74
CA SER A 153 1.17 -1.79 -0.89
C SER A 153 0.64 -2.40 0.41
N TYR A 154 1.53 -3.04 1.19
CA TYR A 154 1.18 -3.59 2.49
C TYR A 154 0.71 -2.53 3.50
N TRP A 155 1.29 -1.32 3.45
CA TRP A 155 0.90 -0.24 4.36
C TRP A 155 -0.37 0.49 3.91
N ILE A 156 -0.45 0.85 2.63
CA ILE A 156 -1.56 1.64 2.09
C ILE A 156 -2.87 0.85 2.00
N GLN A 157 -2.84 -0.49 2.07
CA GLN A 157 -4.06 -1.30 2.14
C GLN A 157 -4.68 -1.29 3.55
N VAL A 158 -3.88 -1.06 4.59
CA VAL A 158 -4.32 -1.10 6.00
C VAL A 158 -4.83 0.28 6.42
N PHE A 159 -4.10 1.34 6.09
CA PHE A 159 -4.43 2.70 6.50
C PHE A 159 -4.44 3.69 5.33
N PRO A 160 -5.29 4.74 5.40
CA PRO A 160 -5.19 5.86 4.48
C PRO A 160 -3.88 6.62 4.71
N MET A 161 -2.95 6.48 3.77
CA MET A 161 -1.64 7.13 3.87
C MET A 161 -1.75 8.63 3.56
N PRO A 162 -1.12 9.52 4.37
CA PRO A 162 -1.07 10.95 4.06
C PRO A 162 -0.32 11.23 2.74
N ASN A 163 -0.78 12.23 1.98
CA ASN A 163 -0.13 12.65 0.73
C ASN A 163 1.36 12.97 0.92
N ALA A 164 1.73 13.66 2.00
CA ALA A 164 3.12 13.99 2.31
C ALA A 164 4.03 12.75 2.40
N VAL A 165 3.54 11.63 2.94
CA VAL A 165 4.32 10.37 3.00
C VAL A 165 4.43 9.75 1.61
N MET A 166 3.34 9.74 0.85
CA MET A 166 3.34 9.24 -0.54
C MET A 166 4.30 10.04 -1.43
N ASP A 167 4.33 11.36 -1.26
CA ASP A 167 5.21 12.26 -2.02
C ASP A 167 6.69 12.02 -1.65
N LYS A 168 7.01 11.75 -0.38
CA LYS A 168 8.35 11.30 0.04
C LYS A 168 8.74 9.99 -0.65
N ILE A 169 7.89 8.96 -0.60
CA ILE A 169 8.17 7.66 -1.24
C ILE A 169 8.37 7.82 -2.76
N ILE A 170 7.54 8.62 -3.41
CA ILE A 170 7.68 8.93 -4.85
C ILE A 170 9.03 9.61 -5.11
N SER A 171 9.45 10.56 -4.26
CA SER A 171 10.75 11.22 -4.37
C SER A 171 11.91 10.21 -4.32
N HIS A 172 11.92 9.29 -3.35
CA HIS A 172 12.95 8.25 -3.27
C HIS A 172 12.94 7.34 -4.51
N CYS A 173 11.75 6.91 -4.98
CA CYS A 173 11.64 6.09 -6.18
C CYS A 173 12.20 6.81 -7.42
N ARG A 174 11.91 8.11 -7.57
CA ARG A 174 12.42 8.93 -8.68
C ARG A 174 13.94 9.06 -8.63
N GLN A 175 14.49 9.40 -7.47
CA GLN A 175 15.94 9.55 -7.28
C GLN A 175 16.67 8.22 -7.52
N PHE A 176 16.11 7.12 -7.02
CA PHE A 176 16.66 5.79 -7.25
C PHE A 176 16.62 5.41 -8.73
N LEU A 177 15.46 5.56 -9.39
CA LEU A 177 15.30 5.24 -10.81
C LEU A 177 16.32 5.99 -11.67
N TRP A 178 16.48 7.30 -11.46
CA TRP A 178 17.32 8.14 -12.33
C TRP A 178 18.77 8.27 -11.85
N GLY A 179 19.10 7.80 -10.64
CA GLY A 179 20.45 7.89 -10.09
C GLY A 179 20.84 9.29 -9.61
N GLY A 180 19.86 10.16 -9.37
CA GLY A 180 20.10 11.53 -8.94
C GLY A 180 18.81 12.36 -8.88
N PRO A 181 18.93 13.65 -8.53
CA PRO A 181 17.78 14.56 -8.44
C PRO A 181 17.16 14.87 -9.81
N ASN A 182 17.95 14.77 -10.88
CA ASN A 182 17.53 15.11 -12.24
C ASN A 182 16.72 13.97 -12.87
N ALA A 183 15.40 14.14 -12.88
CA ALA A 183 14.49 13.18 -13.48
C ALA A 183 14.46 13.32 -15.00
N LYS A 184 14.65 12.21 -15.72
CA LYS A 184 14.57 12.17 -17.19
C LYS A 184 13.14 12.26 -17.72
N ALA A 185 12.16 11.83 -16.92
CA ALA A 185 10.74 11.92 -17.27
C ALA A 185 9.89 12.23 -16.03
N ALA A 186 8.73 12.86 -16.25
CA ALA A 186 7.77 13.10 -15.18
C ALA A 186 7.25 11.78 -14.62
N TRP A 187 7.11 11.69 -13.30
CA TRP A 187 6.71 10.43 -12.65
C TRP A 187 5.32 9.96 -13.10
N ILE A 188 4.42 10.89 -13.39
CA ILE A 188 3.09 10.58 -13.92
C ILE A 188 3.17 9.87 -15.28
N ASP A 189 4.12 10.23 -16.14
CA ASP A 189 4.34 9.59 -17.43
C ASP A 189 4.98 8.21 -17.26
N VAL A 190 5.93 8.10 -16.32
CA VAL A 190 6.54 6.82 -15.93
C VAL A 190 5.46 5.84 -15.46
N CYS A 191 4.49 6.29 -14.66
CA CYS A 191 3.42 5.45 -14.11
C CYS A 191 2.35 4.97 -15.13
N LYS A 192 2.36 5.51 -16.35
CA LYS A 192 1.40 5.10 -17.39
C LYS A 192 1.62 3.63 -17.78
N PRO A 193 0.58 2.94 -18.28
CA PRO A 193 0.76 1.65 -18.94
C PRO A 193 1.76 1.76 -20.09
N LYS A 194 2.41 0.63 -20.43
CA LYS A 194 3.32 0.58 -21.57
C LYS A 194 2.61 0.95 -22.86
N GLU A 195 1.37 0.53 -23.01
CA GLU A 195 0.53 0.79 -24.17
C GLU A 195 0.30 2.30 -24.39
N GLU A 196 0.37 3.10 -23.32
CA GLU A 196 0.17 4.56 -23.34
C GLU A 196 1.49 5.35 -23.28
N GLY A 197 2.63 4.69 -23.46
CA GLY A 197 3.94 5.36 -23.43
C GLY A 197 4.61 5.42 -22.06
N GLY A 198 4.14 4.67 -21.06
CA GLY A 198 4.78 4.60 -19.73
C GLY A 198 5.56 3.33 -19.46
N LEU A 199 5.88 3.12 -18.19
CA LEU A 199 6.78 2.06 -17.70
C LEU A 199 6.11 1.13 -16.66
N ARG A 200 4.82 1.34 -16.37
CA ARG A 200 3.95 0.47 -15.52
C ARG A 200 4.22 0.40 -14.00
N PRO A 201 5.05 1.23 -13.31
CA PRO A 201 4.89 1.37 -11.87
C PRO A 201 3.54 2.03 -11.58
N LYS A 202 2.88 1.65 -10.50
CA LYS A 202 1.59 2.26 -10.13
C LYS A 202 1.79 3.60 -9.44
N ASP A 203 0.95 4.58 -9.77
CA ASP A 203 0.87 5.81 -9.01
C ASP A 203 0.39 5.50 -7.58
N CYS A 204 1.14 5.93 -6.58
CA CYS A 204 0.88 5.62 -5.17
C CYS A 204 -0.50 6.13 -4.70
N LYS A 205 -0.90 7.33 -5.13
CA LYS A 205 -2.13 7.98 -4.67
C LYS A 205 -3.34 7.27 -5.25
N ILE A 206 -3.31 6.99 -6.55
CA ILE A 206 -4.38 6.25 -7.24
C ILE A 206 -4.42 4.79 -6.74
N TRP A 207 -3.26 4.17 -6.50
CA TRP A 207 -3.19 2.80 -5.99
C TRP A 207 -3.71 2.65 -4.57
N ASN A 208 -3.45 3.61 -3.66
CA ASN A 208 -4.08 3.64 -2.34
C ASN A 208 -5.60 3.70 -2.46
N SER A 209 -6.13 4.57 -3.33
CA SER A 209 -7.57 4.65 -3.55
C SER A 209 -8.14 3.33 -4.07
N ALA A 210 -7.52 2.71 -5.08
CA ALA A 210 -7.96 1.43 -5.64
C ALA A 210 -7.94 0.27 -4.62
N LEU A 211 -6.97 0.25 -3.69
CA LEU A 211 -6.92 -0.73 -2.62
C LEU A 211 -8.00 -0.50 -1.57
N VAL A 212 -8.26 0.75 -1.19
CA VAL A 212 -9.36 1.08 -0.26
C VAL A 212 -10.73 0.79 -0.88
N SER A 213 -10.89 0.96 -2.19
CA SER A 213 -12.11 0.56 -2.93
C SER A 213 -12.41 -0.94 -2.83
N LYS A 214 -11.39 -1.78 -2.69
CA LYS A 214 -11.59 -3.23 -2.42
C LYS A 214 -12.25 -3.44 -1.06
N THR A 215 -11.89 -2.65 -0.06
CA THR A 215 -12.52 -2.67 1.26
C THR A 215 -13.98 -2.21 1.19
N LEU A 216 -14.26 -1.18 0.39
CA LEU A 216 -15.63 -0.72 0.12
C LEU A 216 -16.47 -1.86 -0.49
N TRP A 217 -15.91 -2.55 -1.48
CA TRP A 217 -16.57 -3.68 -2.12
C TRP A 217 -16.84 -4.85 -1.18
N ASN A 218 -15.87 -5.17 -0.30
CA ASN A 218 -16.06 -6.21 0.71
C ASN A 218 -17.23 -5.89 1.67
N ILE A 219 -17.42 -4.61 2.01
CA ILE A 219 -18.56 -4.16 2.82
C ILE A 219 -19.87 -4.32 2.05
N HIS A 220 -19.91 -3.87 0.79
CA HIS A 220 -21.09 -4.00 -0.07
C HIS A 220 -21.51 -5.47 -0.26
N MET A 221 -20.56 -6.36 -0.53
CA MET A 221 -20.78 -7.81 -0.68
C MET A 221 -21.02 -8.54 0.65
N LYS A 222 -21.02 -7.84 1.79
CA LYS A 222 -21.16 -8.43 3.14
C LYS A 222 -20.22 -9.61 3.37
N LYS A 223 -18.99 -9.53 2.87
CA LYS A 223 -18.01 -10.62 2.93
C LYS A 223 -17.86 -11.12 4.38
N HIS A 224 -17.81 -12.44 4.57
CA HIS A 224 -17.73 -13.10 5.88
C HIS A 224 -16.38 -12.91 6.59
N SER A 225 -15.99 -11.68 6.86
CA SER A 225 -14.85 -11.32 7.70
C SER A 225 -15.35 -10.66 8.98
N LEU A 226 -14.61 -10.84 10.07
CA LEU A 226 -14.96 -10.24 11.36
C LEU A 226 -15.07 -8.71 11.26
N TRP A 227 -14.12 -8.08 10.55
CA TRP A 227 -14.12 -6.64 10.34
C TRP A 227 -15.34 -6.14 9.56
N VAL A 228 -15.73 -6.80 8.46
CA VAL A 228 -16.93 -6.42 7.70
C VAL A 228 -18.19 -6.58 8.55
N LYS A 229 -18.33 -7.71 9.27
CA LYS A 229 -19.46 -7.92 10.20
C LYS A 229 -19.49 -6.81 11.26
N TRP A 230 -18.33 -6.43 11.80
CA TRP A 230 -18.21 -5.37 12.80
C TRP A 230 -18.68 -4.02 12.25
N VAL A 231 -18.21 -3.62 11.06
CA VAL A 231 -18.62 -2.39 10.38
C VAL A 231 -20.14 -2.35 10.16
N HIS A 232 -20.74 -3.45 9.70
CA HIS A 232 -22.19 -3.56 9.54
C HIS A 232 -22.94 -3.40 10.87
N SER A 233 -22.44 -4.04 11.93
CA SER A 233 -23.10 -4.04 13.24
C SER A 233 -23.01 -2.72 13.99
N VAL A 234 -21.87 -2.01 13.88
CA VAL A 234 -21.53 -0.81 14.68
C VAL A 234 -21.77 0.48 13.90
N TYR A 235 -21.31 0.57 12.64
CA TYR A 235 -21.40 1.79 11.84
C TYR A 235 -22.68 1.84 11.00
N LEU A 236 -22.91 0.84 10.15
CA LEU A 236 -24.00 0.89 9.18
C LEU A 236 -25.37 0.62 9.81
N ARG A 237 -25.46 -0.26 10.81
CA ARG A 237 -26.69 -0.57 11.57
C ARG A 237 -27.92 -0.86 10.67
N GLY A 238 -27.71 -1.55 9.55
CA GLY A 238 -28.75 -1.90 8.59
C GLY A 238 -28.79 -1.00 7.35
N SER A 239 -28.15 0.17 7.37
CA SER A 239 -28.02 1.04 6.22
C SER A 239 -27.05 0.48 5.16
N SER A 240 -27.28 0.87 3.91
CA SER A 240 -26.35 0.63 2.81
C SER A 240 -25.12 1.53 2.95
N ILE A 241 -23.92 1.01 2.65
CA ILE A 241 -22.69 1.83 2.61
C ILE A 241 -22.75 2.93 1.54
N TRP A 242 -23.63 2.79 0.54
CA TRP A 242 -23.80 3.75 -0.54
C TRP A 242 -24.53 5.01 -0.11
N ASP A 243 -25.54 4.86 0.75
CA ASP A 243 -26.40 5.95 1.21
C ASP A 243 -26.03 6.44 2.62
N TRP A 244 -25.14 5.71 3.31
CA TRP A 244 -24.76 6.02 4.68
C TRP A 244 -23.86 7.26 4.76
N THR A 245 -24.17 8.16 5.70
CA THR A 245 -23.36 9.33 6.01
C THR A 245 -22.66 9.15 7.36
N PRO A 246 -21.35 9.46 7.44
CA PRO A 246 -20.61 9.31 8.69
C PRO A 246 -21.05 10.34 9.73
N GLN A 247 -21.36 9.86 10.94
CA GLN A 247 -21.55 10.70 12.12
C GLN A 247 -20.20 11.21 12.66
N SER A 248 -20.22 12.17 13.58
CA SER A 248 -19.01 12.65 14.26
C SER A 248 -18.29 11.49 14.99
N GLY A 249 -16.95 11.49 14.96
CA GLY A 249 -16.13 10.49 15.66
C GLY A 249 -15.96 9.13 14.95
N VAL A 250 -16.23 9.03 13.65
CA VAL A 250 -15.87 7.85 12.84
C VAL A 250 -14.34 7.74 12.64
N SER A 251 -13.86 6.52 12.41
CA SER A 251 -12.42 6.31 12.21
C SER A 251 -11.92 6.96 10.91
N PRO A 252 -10.65 7.43 10.86
CA PRO A 252 -10.07 8.03 9.65
C PRO A 252 -10.15 7.13 8.40
N LEU A 253 -10.08 5.80 8.60
CA LEU A 253 -10.23 4.82 7.55
C LEU A 253 -11.63 4.89 6.92
N VAL A 254 -12.68 4.91 7.75
CA VAL A 254 -14.06 5.01 7.28
C VAL A 254 -14.30 6.36 6.59
N THR A 255 -13.78 7.46 7.15
CA THR A 255 -13.87 8.77 6.48
C THR A 255 -13.23 8.74 5.09
N ARG A 256 -12.05 8.10 4.94
CA ARG A 256 -11.41 7.94 3.62
C ARG A 256 -12.22 7.06 2.69
N LEU A 257 -12.78 5.97 3.21
CA LEU A 257 -13.62 5.03 2.45
C LEU A 257 -14.81 5.75 1.81
N ILE A 258 -15.49 6.60 2.58
CA ILE A 258 -16.63 7.40 2.09
C ILE A 258 -16.19 8.41 1.03
N LYS A 259 -15.06 9.11 1.23
CA LYS A 259 -14.52 10.01 0.18
C LYS A 259 -14.25 9.27 -1.13
N ILE A 260 -13.72 8.05 -1.06
CA ILE A 260 -13.43 7.24 -2.26
C ILE A 260 -14.72 6.73 -2.90
N ARG A 261 -15.72 6.33 -2.09
CA ARG A 261 -17.06 5.99 -2.58
C ARG A 261 -17.63 7.15 -3.40
N ASP A 262 -17.61 8.36 -2.86
CA ASP A 262 -18.17 9.54 -3.52
C ASP A 262 -17.39 9.87 -4.81
N GLN A 263 -16.05 9.77 -4.78
CA GLN A 263 -15.21 9.90 -5.97
C GLN A 263 -15.57 8.88 -7.06
N LEU A 264 -15.80 7.61 -6.68
CA LEU A 264 -16.19 6.56 -7.63
C LEU A 264 -17.59 6.79 -8.19
N CYS A 265 -18.55 7.20 -7.35
CA CYS A 265 -19.88 7.55 -7.79
C CYS A 265 -19.84 8.70 -8.81
N ASN A 266 -19.06 9.75 -8.56
CA ASN A 266 -18.90 10.85 -9.50
C ASN A 266 -18.27 10.39 -10.83
N LEU A 267 -17.29 9.47 -10.76
CA LEU A 267 -16.58 8.97 -11.94
C LEU A 267 -17.42 8.01 -12.80
N LEU A 268 -18.31 7.24 -12.18
CA LEU A 268 -19.04 6.14 -12.82
C LEU A 268 -20.55 6.38 -12.96
N GLY A 269 -21.03 7.62 -12.75
CA GLY A 269 -22.44 7.97 -12.93
C GLY A 269 -23.35 7.44 -11.82
N GLY A 270 -22.88 7.43 -10.59
CA GLY A 270 -23.62 7.04 -9.39
C GLY A 270 -23.35 5.60 -8.93
N GLN A 271 -24.06 5.18 -7.87
CA GLN A 271 -23.84 3.89 -7.20
C GLN A 271 -24.01 2.68 -8.12
N ALA A 272 -25.02 2.69 -9.00
CA ALA A 272 -25.30 1.58 -9.91
C ALA A 272 -24.14 1.35 -10.90
N GLY A 273 -23.55 2.44 -11.41
CA GLY A 273 -22.39 2.35 -12.31
C GLY A 273 -21.15 1.77 -11.61
N VAL A 274 -20.91 2.15 -10.34
CA VAL A 274 -19.82 1.58 -9.54
C VAL A 274 -20.04 0.08 -9.33
N ILE A 275 -21.24 -0.32 -8.90
CA ILE A 275 -21.58 -1.73 -8.64
C ILE A 275 -21.43 -2.57 -9.91
N ASN A 276 -22.00 -2.13 -11.03
CA ASN A 276 -21.92 -2.84 -12.31
C ASN A 276 -20.47 -3.03 -12.76
N LYS A 277 -19.63 -1.98 -12.66
CA LYS A 277 -18.21 -2.12 -13.00
C LYS A 277 -17.46 -3.02 -12.02
N PHE A 278 -17.71 -2.91 -10.72
CA PHE A 278 -17.00 -3.74 -9.75
C PHE A 278 -17.37 -5.22 -9.89
N LEU A 279 -18.63 -5.54 -10.22
CA LEU A 279 -19.05 -6.89 -10.59
C LEU A 279 -18.24 -7.42 -11.78
N SER A 280 -18.02 -6.61 -12.82
CA SER A 280 -17.20 -7.02 -13.98
C SER A 280 -15.72 -7.29 -13.66
N PHE A 281 -15.21 -6.79 -12.53
CA PHE A 281 -13.84 -7.02 -12.05
C PHE A 281 -13.78 -7.99 -10.88
N TYR A 282 -14.92 -8.53 -10.46
CA TYR A 282 -15.03 -9.44 -9.36
C TYR A 282 -14.93 -10.86 -9.88
N ASP A 283 -13.96 -11.61 -9.35
CA ASP A 283 -13.64 -12.94 -9.82
C ASP A 283 -13.12 -13.76 -8.64
N GLN A 284 -13.50 -15.04 -8.55
CA GLN A 284 -13.07 -15.95 -7.48
C GLN A 284 -13.16 -15.35 -6.05
N GLY A 285 -14.22 -14.60 -5.75
CA GLY A 285 -14.42 -14.01 -4.43
C GLY A 285 -13.53 -12.79 -4.10
N LYS A 286 -12.84 -12.23 -5.10
CA LYS A 286 -11.90 -11.12 -4.94
C LYS A 286 -12.09 -10.06 -6.03
N LEU A 287 -12.09 -8.79 -5.63
CA LEU A 287 -12.07 -7.67 -6.56
C LEU A 287 -10.65 -7.46 -7.10
N LYS A 288 -10.50 -7.36 -8.43
CA LYS A 288 -9.23 -7.05 -9.10
C LYS A 288 -8.89 -5.56 -8.95
N SER A 289 -8.19 -5.17 -7.88
CA SER A 289 -7.78 -3.78 -7.63
C SER A 289 -6.99 -3.13 -8.78
N GLY A 290 -6.29 -3.92 -9.60
CA GLY A 290 -5.63 -3.42 -10.82
C GLY A 290 -6.60 -2.82 -11.84
N MET A 291 -7.79 -3.40 -11.99
CA MET A 291 -8.83 -2.89 -12.90
C MET A 291 -9.47 -1.61 -12.34
N VAL A 292 -9.67 -1.56 -11.02
CA VAL A 292 -10.15 -0.34 -10.34
C VAL A 292 -9.13 0.80 -10.52
N TYR A 293 -7.84 0.52 -10.36
CA TYR A 293 -6.77 1.48 -10.63
C TYR A 293 -6.82 2.00 -12.07
N ASP A 294 -7.06 1.14 -13.06
CA ASP A 294 -7.14 1.53 -14.48
C ASP A 294 -8.29 2.50 -14.79
N ILE A 295 -9.40 2.41 -14.05
CA ILE A 295 -10.53 3.34 -14.19
C ILE A 295 -10.23 4.66 -13.50
N MET A 296 -9.62 4.61 -12.31
CA MET A 296 -9.40 5.82 -11.50
C MET A 296 -8.26 6.71 -12.02
N ARG A 297 -7.36 6.18 -12.84
CA ARG A 297 -6.28 6.95 -13.46
C ARG A 297 -6.77 7.74 -14.66
N THR A 298 -6.10 8.85 -14.94
CA THR A 298 -6.24 9.56 -16.22
C THR A 298 -5.68 8.69 -17.35
N LYS A 299 -6.48 8.44 -18.38
CA LYS A 299 -6.07 7.67 -19.56
C LYS A 299 -5.37 8.58 -20.57
N SER A 300 -4.31 8.07 -21.18
CA SER A 300 -3.61 8.71 -22.30
C SER A 300 -3.82 7.90 -23.59
N HIS A 301 -3.57 8.51 -24.74
CA HIS A 301 -3.67 7.82 -26.02
C HIS A 301 -2.68 6.66 -26.10
N CYS A 302 -3.15 5.52 -26.63
CA CYS A 302 -2.29 4.39 -26.91
C CYS A 302 -1.27 4.77 -27.99
N LYS A 303 -0.01 4.39 -27.79
CA LYS A 303 1.08 4.62 -28.73
C LYS A 303 1.39 3.31 -29.46
N PRO A 304 1.07 3.16 -30.76
CA PRO A 304 1.22 1.90 -31.49
C PRO A 304 2.64 1.31 -31.41
N TRP A 305 3.66 2.17 -31.48
CA TRP A 305 5.07 1.80 -31.42
C TRP A 305 5.50 1.19 -30.08
N MET A 306 4.76 1.40 -28.98
CA MET A 306 5.10 0.78 -27.69
C MET A 306 5.02 -0.74 -27.75
N ARG A 307 4.17 -1.30 -28.62
CA ARG A 307 4.09 -2.76 -28.80
C ARG A 307 5.34 -3.34 -29.46
N LEU A 308 6.09 -2.53 -30.21
CA LEU A 308 7.31 -2.95 -30.91
C LEU A 308 8.48 -3.05 -29.94
N ILE A 309 8.62 -2.10 -29.01
CA ILE A 309 9.79 -2.03 -28.14
C ILE A 309 9.70 -2.95 -26.92
N TRP A 310 8.52 -3.43 -26.54
CA TRP A 310 8.29 -4.25 -25.33
C TRP A 310 8.01 -5.73 -25.63
N LYS A 311 8.61 -6.29 -26.67
CA LYS A 311 8.51 -7.74 -26.99
C LYS A 311 9.38 -8.56 -26.04
N ASN A 312 8.95 -9.79 -25.73
CA ASN A 312 9.62 -10.65 -24.74
C ASN A 312 11.05 -11.04 -25.13
N TYR A 313 11.38 -11.07 -26.43
CA TYR A 313 12.72 -11.37 -26.93
C TYR A 313 13.68 -10.17 -26.85
N ILE A 314 13.18 -8.95 -26.64
CA ILE A 314 14.00 -7.75 -26.51
C ILE A 314 14.44 -7.63 -25.04
N PRO A 315 15.75 -7.59 -24.75
CA PRO A 315 16.24 -7.35 -23.41
C PRO A 315 15.65 -6.07 -22.81
N PRO A 316 15.11 -6.09 -21.57
CA PRO A 316 14.45 -4.93 -20.96
C PRO A 316 15.31 -3.66 -20.90
N LYS A 317 16.64 -3.81 -20.79
CA LYS A 317 17.59 -2.69 -20.84
C LYS A 317 17.52 -1.95 -22.18
N LEU A 318 17.43 -2.67 -23.29
CA LEU A 318 17.32 -2.08 -24.63
C LEU A 318 15.97 -1.40 -24.81
N SER A 319 14.86 -2.08 -24.46
CA SER A 319 13.52 -1.48 -24.51
C SER A 319 13.43 -0.17 -23.74
N PHE A 320 14.08 -0.09 -22.58
CA PHE A 320 14.12 1.13 -21.77
C PHE A 320 14.92 2.25 -22.44
N ILE A 321 16.08 1.94 -23.04
CA ILE A 321 16.88 2.92 -23.79
C ILE A 321 16.10 3.43 -25.00
N THR A 322 15.45 2.55 -25.76
CA THR A 322 14.60 2.95 -26.89
C THR A 322 13.43 3.82 -26.41
N TRP A 323 12.82 3.49 -25.27
CA TRP A 323 11.78 4.33 -24.66
C TRP A 323 12.29 5.73 -24.31
N LEU A 324 13.52 5.86 -23.79
CA LEU A 324 14.15 7.17 -23.57
C LEU A 324 14.38 7.92 -24.89
N GLY A 325 14.85 7.23 -25.93
CA GLY A 325 15.07 7.83 -27.26
C GLY A 325 13.79 8.39 -27.86
N LEU A 326 12.71 7.62 -27.83
CA LEU A 326 11.41 8.02 -28.38
C LEU A 326 10.72 9.14 -27.59
N HIS A 327 11.19 9.41 -26.37
CA HIS A 327 10.76 10.56 -25.56
C HIS A 327 11.75 11.73 -25.62
N ASN A 328 12.78 11.65 -26.47
CA ASN A 328 13.89 12.58 -26.59
C ASN A 328 14.58 12.87 -25.24
N LYS A 329 14.86 11.81 -24.48
CA LYS A 329 15.47 11.85 -23.12
C LYS A 329 16.84 11.19 -23.04
N LEU A 330 17.43 10.86 -24.19
CA LEU A 330 18.80 10.39 -24.27
C LEU A 330 19.77 11.58 -24.11
N PRO A 331 20.96 11.37 -23.52
CA PRO A 331 21.97 12.41 -23.37
C PRO A 331 22.70 12.65 -24.70
N THR A 332 21.97 13.12 -25.70
CA THR A 332 22.48 13.53 -27.01
C THR A 332 22.88 15.01 -26.98
N CYS A 333 23.76 15.45 -27.88
CA CYS A 333 24.26 16.82 -27.87
C CYS A 333 23.15 17.89 -28.00
N ASP A 334 22.08 17.60 -28.74
CA ASP A 334 20.87 18.45 -28.83
C ASP A 334 20.15 18.63 -27.49
N ASN A 335 20.26 17.66 -26.57
CA ASN A 335 19.68 17.70 -25.22
C ASN A 335 20.67 18.22 -24.15
N LEU A 336 21.94 18.43 -24.51
CA LEU A 336 23.03 18.85 -23.61
C LEU A 336 23.63 20.21 -23.99
N LEU A 337 22.85 21.09 -24.62
CA LEU A 337 23.30 22.42 -25.08
C LEU A 337 23.91 23.32 -23.99
N TYR A 338 23.68 23.00 -22.71
CA TYR A 338 24.19 23.72 -21.54
C TYR A 338 25.61 23.29 -21.12
N ILE A 339 26.19 22.27 -21.73
CA ILE A 339 27.57 21.81 -21.47
C ILE A 339 28.40 22.08 -22.72
N GLU A 340 29.59 22.66 -22.56
CA GLU A 340 30.56 22.79 -23.65
C GLU A 340 31.18 21.42 -23.97
N MET A 341 30.83 20.87 -25.14
CA MET A 341 31.35 19.61 -25.65
C MET A 341 31.35 19.60 -27.18
N ASP A 342 32.18 18.73 -27.78
CA ASP A 342 32.14 18.45 -29.21
C ASP A 342 30.73 17.95 -29.58
N ARG A 343 30.04 18.72 -30.44
CA ARG A 343 28.65 18.48 -30.81
C ARG A 343 28.51 17.51 -31.98
N SER A 344 29.62 17.06 -32.54
CA SER A 344 29.65 16.11 -33.64
C SER A 344 29.30 14.69 -33.16
N CYS A 345 28.60 13.95 -34.01
CA CYS A 345 28.25 12.55 -33.80
C CYS A 345 29.51 11.74 -33.48
N CYS A 346 29.45 10.95 -32.41
CA CYS A 346 30.58 10.13 -31.96
C CYS A 346 31.00 9.05 -32.98
N PHE A 347 30.14 8.71 -33.94
CA PHE A 347 30.41 7.71 -34.97
C PHE A 347 30.89 8.32 -36.29
N CYS A 348 30.07 9.17 -36.93
CA CYS A 348 30.41 9.71 -38.25
C CYS A 348 31.21 11.01 -38.20
N LYS A 349 31.24 11.71 -37.07
CA LYS A 349 31.90 13.02 -36.87
C LYS A 349 31.45 14.15 -37.83
N SER A 350 30.50 13.91 -38.73
CA SER A 350 30.08 14.87 -39.76
C SER A 350 28.79 15.64 -39.45
N HIS A 351 27.94 15.10 -38.57
CA HIS A 351 26.63 15.69 -38.25
C HIS A 351 26.48 15.88 -36.74
N MET A 352 25.53 16.74 -36.33
CA MET A 352 25.22 16.93 -34.92
C MET A 352 24.63 15.65 -34.31
N ASP A 353 25.07 15.34 -33.09
CA ASP A 353 24.58 14.20 -32.32
C ASP A 353 23.14 14.43 -31.81
N SER A 354 22.18 13.74 -32.42
CA SER A 354 20.76 13.71 -32.03
C SER A 354 20.22 12.28 -32.09
N VAL A 355 19.10 12.02 -31.41
CA VAL A 355 18.46 10.69 -31.45
C VAL A 355 18.15 10.27 -32.89
N ASP A 356 17.59 11.17 -33.68
CA ASP A 356 17.28 10.91 -35.09
C ASP A 356 18.54 10.57 -35.89
N HIS A 357 19.63 11.28 -35.65
CA HIS A 357 20.88 11.02 -36.34
C HIS A 357 21.48 9.67 -35.91
N LEU A 358 21.66 9.44 -34.61
CA LEU A 358 22.28 8.23 -34.07
C LEU A 358 21.57 6.95 -34.51
N PHE A 359 20.24 6.92 -34.43
CA PHE A 359 19.48 5.69 -34.66
C PHE A 359 19.01 5.50 -36.11
N PHE A 360 18.82 6.58 -36.88
CA PHE A 360 18.16 6.47 -38.19
C PHE A 360 18.92 7.10 -39.37
N LYS A 361 19.86 8.04 -39.15
CA LYS A 361 20.52 8.79 -40.25
C LYS A 361 22.03 8.63 -40.31
N CYS A 362 22.67 8.12 -39.26
CA CYS A 362 24.12 7.96 -39.23
C CYS A 362 24.55 6.80 -40.12
N GLN A 363 25.38 7.08 -41.12
CA GLN A 363 25.85 6.08 -42.09
C GLN A 363 26.54 4.89 -41.42
N PHE A 364 27.25 5.13 -40.31
CA PHE A 364 27.92 4.09 -39.54
C PHE A 364 26.93 3.14 -38.85
N THR A 365 25.87 3.66 -38.23
CA THR A 365 24.88 2.81 -37.53
C THR A 365 23.94 2.10 -38.49
N LEU A 366 23.62 2.73 -39.63
CA LEU A 366 22.88 2.08 -40.72
C LEU A 366 23.64 0.89 -41.30
N GLY A 367 24.97 0.96 -41.41
CA GLY A 367 25.81 -0.15 -41.86
C GLY A 367 25.82 -1.36 -40.92
N PHE A 368 25.55 -1.17 -39.63
CA PHE A 368 25.35 -2.26 -38.67
C PHE A 368 23.91 -2.81 -38.70
N GLY A 369 22.92 -1.95 -38.94
CA GLY A 369 21.51 -2.33 -39.06
C GLY A 369 21.27 -3.28 -40.25
N SER A 370 21.95 -3.06 -41.37
CA SER A 370 21.89 -3.94 -42.55
C SER A 370 22.58 -5.29 -42.35
N MET A 371 23.48 -5.43 -41.37
CA MET A 371 24.10 -6.70 -40.99
C MET A 371 23.27 -7.54 -40.00
N LEU A 372 22.26 -6.94 -39.34
CA LEU A 372 21.50 -7.56 -38.27
C LEU A 372 20.03 -7.90 -38.65
N ASP A 373 19.63 -7.72 -39.91
CA ASP A 373 18.28 -8.06 -40.44
C ASP A 373 17.12 -7.73 -39.46
N ILE A 374 17.07 -6.46 -39.03
CA ILE A 374 15.89 -5.89 -38.39
C ILE A 374 15.10 -5.13 -39.46
N GLY A 375 14.39 -5.91 -40.30
CA GLY A 375 13.41 -5.42 -41.27
C GLY A 375 12.01 -5.29 -40.66
#